data_AF-A0A7V8ZFS8-F1
#
_entry.id   AF-A0A7V8ZFS8-F1
#
_cell.length_a   1.000
_cell.length_b   1.000
_cell.length_c   1.000
_cell.angle_alpha   90.00
_cell.angle_beta   90.00
_cell.angle_gamma   90.00
#
_symmetry.space_group_name_H-M   'P 1'
#
loop_
_entity.id
_entity.type
_entity.pdbx_description
1 polymer ?
#
loop_
_entity_poly.entity_id
_entity_poly.type
_entity_poly.pdbx_seq_one_letter_code
_entity_poly.pdbx_strand_id
1 'polypeptide(L)'
;MIEQHYDDLQRLAGSLLQRHTTASQLVRALRSKTRHLASLARALQHVGRVAKTAHLLDYCNDAPFRRRILTQLNRGESRHGLCREVCLGHRGELRQRYRDGQEEQLGALGLITNAIVLYNTIYTQRALDHLQTAGQQIDEGDVARLTPLGSEHLTLTGRYRVALNDALRDRTAYRELNTSPGGPTSPVLRTNSP
;
A
#
# COMPACT_ATOMS: atom_id res chain seq x y z
N MET A 1 6.20 -28.08 -28.26
CA MET A 1 4.88 -27.48 -27.98
C MET A 1 4.86 -25.97 -28.22
N ILE A 2 5.87 -25.20 -27.78
CA ILE A 2 5.95 -23.75 -28.08
C ILE A 2 6.22 -23.52 -29.58
N GLU A 3 7.18 -24.23 -30.17
CA GLU A 3 7.51 -24.12 -31.61
C GLU A 3 6.31 -24.38 -32.53
N GLN A 4 5.48 -25.36 -32.18
CA GLN A 4 4.28 -25.74 -32.95
C GLN A 4 3.19 -24.65 -32.96
N HIS A 5 3.22 -23.72 -32.01
CA HIS A 5 2.25 -22.63 -31.89
C HIS A 5 2.95 -21.25 -31.92
N TYR A 6 4.18 -21.18 -32.43
CA TYR A 6 4.99 -19.98 -32.39
C TYR A 6 4.33 -18.83 -33.17
N ASP A 7 3.88 -19.10 -34.39
CA ASP A 7 3.20 -18.11 -35.24
C ASP A 7 1.88 -17.62 -34.61
N ASP A 8 1.11 -18.53 -34.01
CA ASP A 8 -0.14 -18.19 -33.32
C ASP A 8 0.12 -17.31 -32.09
N LEU A 9 1.19 -17.59 -31.33
CA LEU A 9 1.62 -16.76 -30.20
C LEU A 9 2.08 -15.37 -30.64
N GLN A 10 2.81 -15.28 -31.76
CA GLN A 10 3.23 -13.99 -32.32
C GLN A 10 2.03 -13.17 -32.81
N ARG A 11 1.07 -13.80 -33.51
CA ARG A 11 -0.18 -13.15 -33.95
C ARG A 11 -1.01 -12.67 -32.77
N LEU A 12 -1.04 -13.45 -31.69
CA LEU A 12 -1.70 -13.09 -30.45
C LEU A 12 -1.04 -11.85 -29.82
N ALA A 13 0.28 -11.85 -29.70
CA ALA A 13 1.04 -10.73 -29.16
C ALA A 13 0.86 -9.46 -30.03
N GLY A 14 0.94 -9.60 -31.35
CA GLY A 14 0.73 -8.52 -32.31
C GLY A 14 -0.68 -7.93 -32.20
N SER A 15 -1.71 -8.77 -32.12
CA SER A 15 -3.11 -8.33 -31.95
C SER A 15 -3.33 -7.54 -30.67
N LEU A 16 -2.68 -7.94 -29.56
CA LEU A 16 -2.74 -7.21 -28.29
C LEU A 16 -1.99 -5.87 -28.36
N LEU A 17 -0.79 -5.86 -28.93
CA LEU A 17 0.03 -4.65 -29.07
C LEU A 17 -0.64 -3.61 -29.98
N GLN A 18 -1.29 -4.07 -31.06
CA GLN A 18 -2.05 -3.23 -31.99
C GLN A 18 -3.46 -2.88 -31.47
N ARG A 19 -3.82 -3.35 -30.26
CA ARG A 19 -5.13 -3.12 -29.62
C ARG A 19 -6.33 -3.62 -30.45
N HIS A 20 -6.11 -4.56 -31.37
CA HIS A 20 -7.19 -5.19 -32.14
C HIS A 20 -8.06 -6.10 -31.28
N THR A 21 -7.50 -6.65 -30.19
CA THR A 21 -8.23 -7.41 -29.19
C THR A 21 -7.85 -6.93 -27.79
N THR A 22 -8.81 -7.02 -26.86
CA THR A 22 -8.52 -6.75 -25.44
C THR A 22 -8.07 -8.01 -24.72
N ALA A 23 -7.27 -7.84 -23.66
CA ALA A 23 -6.84 -8.96 -22.83
C ALA A 23 -8.04 -9.75 -22.25
N SER A 24 -9.15 -9.08 -21.93
CA SER A 24 -10.36 -9.73 -21.42
C SER A 24 -11.03 -10.61 -22.47
N GLN A 25 -11.13 -10.14 -23.72
CA GLN A 25 -11.64 -10.92 -24.84
C GLN A 25 -10.75 -12.14 -25.13
N LEU A 26 -9.43 -11.94 -25.08
CA LEU A 26 -8.44 -13.00 -25.27
C LEU A 26 -8.58 -14.10 -24.23
N VAL A 27 -8.60 -13.74 -22.94
CA VAL A 27 -8.76 -14.70 -21.84
C VAL A 27 -10.07 -15.47 -21.98
N ARG A 28 -11.16 -14.79 -22.37
CA ARG A 28 -12.44 -15.45 -22.64
C ARG A 28 -12.34 -16.45 -23.80
N ALA A 29 -11.66 -16.10 -24.88
CA ALA A 29 -11.45 -16.98 -26.03
C ALA A 29 -10.58 -18.19 -25.70
N LEU A 30 -9.47 -18.00 -24.97
CA LEU A 30 -8.57 -19.07 -24.52
C LEU A 30 -9.22 -20.04 -23.53
N ARG A 31 -10.29 -19.63 -22.86
CA ARG A 31 -11.11 -20.50 -21.98
C ARG A 31 -12.19 -21.29 -22.71
N SER A 32 -12.36 -21.08 -24.02
CA SER A 32 -13.32 -21.85 -24.82
C SER A 32 -12.90 -23.32 -24.97
N LYS A 33 -13.86 -24.21 -25.25
CA LYS A 33 -13.63 -25.66 -25.34
C LYS A 33 -13.02 -26.12 -26.69
N THR A 34 -12.55 -25.20 -27.52
CA THR A 34 -11.97 -25.54 -28.83
C THR A 34 -10.57 -26.14 -28.67
N ARG A 35 -10.31 -27.27 -29.35
CA ARG A 35 -9.04 -28.02 -29.23
C ARG A 35 -7.80 -27.17 -29.53
N HIS A 36 -7.86 -26.35 -30.60
CA HIS A 36 -6.76 -25.46 -31.01
C HIS A 36 -6.51 -24.34 -29.98
N LEU A 37 -7.56 -23.69 -29.48
CA LEU A 37 -7.42 -22.64 -28.46
C LEU A 37 -6.91 -23.20 -27.13
N ALA A 38 -7.28 -24.42 -26.77
CA ALA A 38 -6.78 -25.11 -25.58
C ALA A 38 -5.30 -25.52 -25.70
N SER A 39 -4.79 -25.83 -26.90
CA SER A 39 -3.36 -26.09 -27.11
C SER A 39 -2.55 -24.79 -27.14
N LEU A 40 -3.08 -23.73 -27.75
CA LEU A 40 -2.49 -22.38 -27.71
C LEU A 40 -2.41 -21.83 -26.27
N ALA A 41 -3.47 -22.00 -25.47
CA ALA A 41 -3.47 -21.61 -24.07
C ALA A 41 -2.37 -22.33 -23.26
N ARG A 42 -2.17 -23.63 -23.51
CA ARG A 42 -1.08 -24.40 -22.89
C ARG A 42 0.30 -23.91 -23.36
N ALA A 43 0.48 -23.62 -24.65
CA ALA A 43 1.72 -23.05 -25.16
C ALA A 43 2.04 -21.70 -24.48
N LEU A 44 1.03 -20.82 -24.33
CA LEU A 44 1.15 -19.56 -23.62
C LEU A 44 1.53 -19.76 -22.13
N GLN A 45 0.94 -20.76 -21.46
CA GLN A 45 1.32 -21.12 -20.09
C GLN A 45 2.79 -21.56 -20.00
N HIS A 46 3.30 -22.32 -20.97
CA HIS A 46 4.71 -22.70 -21.00
C HIS A 46 5.63 -21.49 -21.17
N VAL A 47 5.29 -20.54 -22.04
CA VAL A 47 6.02 -19.26 -22.15
C VAL A 47 6.02 -18.52 -20.81
N GLY A 48 4.87 -18.42 -20.15
CA GLY A 48 4.77 -17.80 -18.82
C GLY A 48 5.60 -18.52 -17.75
N ARG A 49 5.71 -19.85 -17.82
CA ARG A 49 6.58 -20.63 -16.92
C ARG A 49 8.05 -20.32 -17.14
N VAL A 50 8.51 -20.21 -18.39
CA VAL A 50 9.90 -19.84 -18.70
C VAL A 50 10.23 -18.46 -18.13
N ALA A 51 9.37 -17.47 -18.36
CA ALA A 51 9.55 -16.12 -17.81
C ALA A 51 9.55 -16.12 -16.27
N LYS A 52 8.65 -16.90 -15.63
CA LYS A 52 8.61 -17.06 -14.18
C LYS A 52 9.89 -17.71 -13.63
N THR A 53 10.39 -18.74 -14.30
CA THR A 53 11.63 -19.41 -13.89
C THR A 53 12.83 -18.48 -14.01
N ALA A 54 12.97 -17.75 -15.12
CA ALA A 54 14.02 -16.75 -15.27
C ALA A 54 13.96 -15.70 -14.16
N HIS A 55 12.77 -15.16 -13.88
CA HIS A 55 12.56 -14.21 -12.79
C HIS A 55 12.94 -14.77 -11.40
N LEU A 56 12.59 -16.03 -11.12
CA LEU A 56 12.94 -16.68 -9.85
C LEU A 56 14.45 -16.92 -9.73
N LEU A 57 15.12 -17.27 -10.82
CA LEU A 57 16.57 -17.41 -10.84
C LEU A 57 17.26 -16.08 -10.58
N ASP A 58 16.81 -15.00 -11.22
CA ASP A 58 17.29 -13.64 -10.95
C ASP A 58 17.04 -13.26 -9.50
N TYR A 59 15.84 -13.54 -8.97
CA TYR A 59 15.49 -13.28 -7.57
C TYR A 59 16.41 -13.99 -6.56
N CYS A 60 16.78 -15.24 -6.82
CA CYS A 60 17.68 -16.00 -5.96
C CYS A 60 19.13 -15.50 -6.07
N ASN A 61 19.60 -15.21 -7.28
CA ASN A 61 21.00 -14.92 -7.56
C ASN A 61 21.39 -13.45 -7.32
N ASP A 62 20.49 -12.51 -7.58
CA ASP A 62 20.75 -11.07 -7.51
C ASP A 62 20.21 -10.46 -6.20
N ALA A 63 21.13 -10.10 -5.30
CA ALA A 63 20.81 -9.47 -4.02
C ALA A 63 20.18 -8.06 -4.16
N PRO A 64 20.73 -7.10 -4.94
CA PRO A 64 20.06 -5.81 -5.15
C PRO A 64 18.68 -5.95 -5.80
N PHE A 65 18.49 -6.86 -6.76
CA PHE A 65 17.19 -7.12 -7.36
C PHE A 65 16.16 -7.62 -6.34
N ARG A 66 16.55 -8.61 -5.52
CA ARG A 66 15.73 -9.11 -4.41
C ARG A 66 15.38 -8.03 -3.40
N ARG A 67 16.36 -7.21 -2.98
CA ARG A 67 16.12 -6.10 -2.06
C ARG A 67 15.08 -5.14 -2.61
N ARG A 68 15.18 -4.75 -3.89
CA ARG A 68 14.20 -3.86 -4.53
C ARG A 68 12.78 -4.44 -4.50
N ILE A 69 12.64 -5.73 -4.77
CA ILE A 69 11.33 -6.43 -4.70
C ILE A 69 10.79 -6.42 -3.27
N LEU A 70 11.62 -6.79 -2.28
CA LEU A 70 11.20 -6.80 -0.87
C LEU A 70 10.85 -5.41 -0.37
N THR A 71 11.55 -4.36 -0.78
CA THR A 71 11.19 -2.98 -0.43
C THR A 71 9.81 -2.60 -0.96
N GLN A 72 9.48 -2.97 -2.20
CA GLN A 72 8.14 -2.71 -2.74
C GLN A 72 7.07 -3.54 -2.03
N LEU A 73 7.37 -4.81 -1.74
CA LEU A 73 6.46 -5.69 -1.01
C LEU A 73 6.17 -5.16 0.39
N ASN A 74 7.21 -4.79 1.13
CA ASN A 74 7.10 -4.22 2.48
C ASN A 74 6.25 -2.95 2.48
N ARG A 75 6.41 -2.06 1.48
CA ARG A 75 5.54 -0.87 1.36
C ARG A 75 4.07 -1.23 1.19
N GLY A 76 3.79 -2.21 0.31
CA GLY A 76 2.43 -2.72 0.10
C GLY A 76 1.86 -3.35 1.37
N GLU A 77 2.63 -4.21 2.03
CA GLU A 77 2.24 -4.89 3.26
C GLU A 77 2.01 -3.92 4.42
N SER A 78 2.89 -2.93 4.62
CA SER A 78 2.70 -1.87 5.62
C SER A 78 1.45 -1.05 5.34
N ARG A 79 1.18 -0.69 4.07
CA ARG A 79 -0.07 0.01 3.70
C ARG A 79 -1.29 -0.87 3.99
N HIS A 80 -1.24 -2.15 3.64
CA HIS A 80 -2.32 -3.09 3.95
C HIS A 80 -2.49 -3.29 5.46
N GLY A 81 -1.40 -3.28 6.24
CA GLY A 81 -1.43 -3.27 7.70
C GLY A 81 -2.19 -2.07 8.24
N LEU A 82 -1.81 -0.86 7.82
CA LEU A 82 -2.49 0.37 8.20
C LEU A 82 -3.98 0.35 7.80
N CYS A 83 -4.31 -0.09 6.59
CA CYS A 83 -5.70 -0.22 6.16
C CYS A 83 -6.50 -1.19 7.05
N ARG A 84 -5.90 -2.31 7.49
CA ARG A 84 -6.55 -3.25 8.41
C ARG A 84 -6.83 -2.62 9.77
N GLU A 85 -5.90 -1.83 10.29
CA GLU A 85 -6.07 -1.12 11.56
C GLU A 85 -7.15 -0.03 11.48
N VAL A 86 -7.21 0.70 10.35
CA VAL A 86 -8.26 1.70 10.11
C VAL A 86 -9.65 1.05 9.98
N CYS A 87 -9.74 -0.14 9.38
CA CYS A 87 -11.00 -0.88 9.23
C CYS A 87 -11.50 -1.57 10.52
N LEU A 88 -11.15 -1.08 11.72
CA LEU A 88 -11.47 -1.79 12.97
C LEU A 88 -12.98 -1.82 13.26
N GLY A 89 -13.53 -3.03 13.15
CA GLY A 89 -14.94 -3.37 13.41
C GLY A 89 -15.34 -4.74 12.86
N HIS A 90 -14.65 -5.25 11.83
CA HIS A 90 -14.95 -6.54 11.18
C HIS A 90 -13.74 -7.45 10.92
N ARG A 91 -12.68 -7.44 11.77
CA ARG A 91 -11.46 -8.27 11.58
C ARG A 91 -10.80 -8.13 10.18
N GLY A 92 -10.93 -6.96 9.53
CA GLY A 92 -10.43 -6.75 8.17
C GLY A 92 -11.23 -7.44 7.06
N GLU A 93 -12.42 -7.97 7.35
CA GLU A 93 -13.33 -8.55 6.35
C GLU A 93 -14.38 -7.52 5.91
N LEU A 94 -14.35 -7.14 4.62
CA LEU A 94 -15.43 -6.40 3.95
C LEU A 94 -16.64 -7.31 3.78
N ARG A 95 -17.40 -7.54 4.86
CA ARG A 95 -18.68 -8.27 4.79
C ARG A 95 -19.77 -7.35 4.24
N GLN A 96 -19.84 -7.20 2.93
CA GLN A 96 -21.03 -6.67 2.29
C GLN A 96 -21.36 -7.40 0.99
N ARG A 97 -22.65 -7.71 0.82
CA ARG A 97 -23.19 -8.57 -0.24
C ARG A 97 -23.39 -7.83 -1.58
N TYR A 98 -22.88 -6.61 -1.75
CA TYR A 98 -23.14 -5.71 -2.88
C TYR A 98 -21.84 -5.11 -3.42
N ARG A 99 -21.64 -5.10 -4.74
CA ARG A 99 -20.42 -4.63 -5.40
C ARG A 99 -20.26 -3.10 -5.34
N ASP A 100 -21.33 -2.34 -5.50
CA ASP A 100 -21.26 -0.87 -5.53
C ASP A 100 -20.87 -0.27 -4.15
N GLY A 101 -21.36 -0.88 -3.05
CA GLY A 101 -20.97 -0.46 -1.69
C GLY A 101 -19.53 -0.79 -1.31
N GLN A 102 -18.91 -1.77 -1.98
CA GLN A 102 -17.49 -2.10 -1.77
C GLN A 102 -16.56 -1.04 -2.36
N GLU A 103 -16.91 -0.48 -3.53
CA GLU A 103 -16.10 0.56 -4.17
C GLU A 103 -16.08 1.85 -3.33
N GLU A 104 -17.23 2.25 -2.79
CA GLU A 104 -17.33 3.42 -1.90
C GLU A 104 -16.55 3.21 -0.59
N GLN A 105 -16.65 2.03 0.02
CA GLN A 105 -15.87 1.67 1.22
C GLN A 105 -14.36 1.65 0.95
N LEU A 106 -13.94 1.08 -0.18
CA LEU A 106 -12.53 1.06 -0.58
C LEU A 106 -12.02 2.48 -0.88
N GLY A 107 -12.85 3.33 -1.48
CA GLY A 107 -12.56 4.75 -1.70
C GLY A 107 -12.38 5.51 -0.39
N ALA A 108 -13.33 5.38 0.54
CA ALA A 108 -13.27 6.01 1.86
C ALA A 108 -12.07 5.52 2.69
N LEU A 109 -11.81 4.20 2.68
CA LEU A 109 -10.63 3.62 3.33
C LEU A 109 -9.34 4.15 2.73
N GLY A 110 -9.26 4.24 1.41
CA GLY A 110 -8.12 4.82 0.70
C GLY A 110 -7.88 6.27 1.10
N LEU A 111 -8.95 7.08 1.21
CA LEU A 111 -8.89 8.47 1.64
C LEU A 111 -8.35 8.59 3.08
N ILE A 112 -8.92 7.85 4.03
CA ILE A 112 -8.48 7.90 5.44
C ILE A 112 -7.03 7.44 5.57
N THR A 113 -6.67 6.34 4.91
CA THR A 113 -5.29 5.82 4.89
C THR A 113 -4.32 6.88 4.37
N ASN A 114 -4.66 7.54 3.26
CA ASN A 114 -3.82 8.60 2.70
C ASN A 114 -3.75 9.83 3.61
N ALA A 115 -4.84 10.19 4.30
CA ALA A 115 -4.86 11.29 5.27
C ALA A 115 -3.94 10.99 6.47
N ILE A 116 -3.93 9.75 6.96
CA ILE A 116 -3.01 9.31 8.01
C ILE A 116 -1.56 9.38 7.53
N VAL A 117 -1.27 8.88 6.32
CA VAL A 117 0.08 8.96 5.74
C VAL A 117 0.55 10.41 5.61
N LEU A 118 -0.33 11.31 5.18
CA LEU A 118 -0.03 12.73 5.09
C LEU A 118 0.27 13.32 6.48
N TYR A 119 -0.58 13.02 7.47
CA TYR A 119 -0.37 13.43 8.86
C TYR A 119 1.00 12.95 9.36
N ASN A 120 1.29 11.66 9.23
CA ASN A 120 2.55 11.09 9.67
C ASN A 120 3.75 11.74 8.97
N THR A 121 3.67 12.00 7.67
CA THR A 121 4.73 12.66 6.91
C THR A 121 5.02 14.06 7.44
N ILE A 122 3.98 14.88 7.63
CA ILE A 122 4.12 16.25 8.15
C ILE A 122 4.70 16.25 9.56
N TYR A 123 4.19 15.41 10.47
CA TYR A 123 4.65 15.40 11.86
C TYR A 123 6.03 14.76 12.00
N THR A 124 6.40 13.82 11.14
CA THR A 124 7.77 13.29 11.07
C THR A 124 8.75 14.39 10.66
N GLN A 125 8.43 15.18 9.63
CA GLN A 125 9.26 16.32 9.24
C GLN A 125 9.40 17.34 10.38
N ARG A 126 8.28 17.72 11.01
CA ARG A 126 8.31 18.65 12.15
C ARG A 126 9.12 18.12 13.33
N ALA A 127 9.06 16.81 13.60
CA ALA A 127 9.89 16.19 14.61
C ALA A 127 11.37 16.27 14.24
N LEU A 128 11.75 15.97 13.00
CA LEU A 128 13.13 16.11 12.51
C LEU A 128 13.63 17.56 12.64
N ASP A 129 12.85 18.54 12.20
CA ASP A 129 13.20 19.97 12.30
C ASP A 129 13.42 20.38 13.76
N HIS A 130 12.58 19.88 14.68
CA HIS A 130 12.72 20.15 16.11
C HIS A 130 14.00 19.53 16.68
N LEU A 131 14.31 18.27 16.35
CA LEU A 131 15.53 17.60 16.82
C LEU A 131 16.80 18.28 16.28
N GLN A 132 16.78 18.73 15.03
CA GLN A 132 17.87 19.53 14.45
C GLN A 132 18.05 20.87 15.18
N THR A 133 16.96 21.57 15.46
CA THR A 133 16.98 22.84 16.22
C THR A 133 17.47 22.64 17.66
N ALA A 134 17.18 21.48 18.26
CA ALA A 134 17.67 21.08 19.57
C ALA A 134 19.16 20.65 19.57
N GLY A 135 19.83 20.66 18.41
CA GLY A 135 21.25 20.33 18.28
C GLY A 135 21.56 18.83 18.24
N GLN A 136 20.57 17.96 18.05
CA GLN A 136 20.83 16.53 17.86
C GLN A 136 21.36 16.23 16.46
N GLN A 137 22.38 15.38 16.38
CA GLN A 137 22.87 14.87 15.11
C GLN A 137 21.93 13.78 14.60
N ILE A 138 21.39 13.97 13.40
CA ILE A 138 20.51 13.01 12.72
C ILE A 138 21.29 12.42 11.54
N ASP A 139 21.47 11.10 11.53
CA ASP A 139 22.05 10.40 10.38
C ASP A 139 21.04 10.38 9.22
N GLU A 140 21.47 10.81 8.03
CA GLU A 140 20.67 10.73 6.81
C GLU A 140 20.24 9.30 6.49
N GLY A 141 21.07 8.31 6.88
CA GLY A 141 20.75 6.88 6.75
C GLY A 141 19.52 6.47 7.55
N ASP A 142 19.26 7.08 8.71
CA ASP A 142 18.07 6.82 9.53
C ASP A 142 16.84 7.50 8.94
N VAL A 143 16.97 8.73 8.44
CA VAL A 143 15.88 9.44 7.76
C VAL A 143 15.37 8.65 6.56
N ALA A 144 16.29 8.05 5.79
CA ALA A 144 15.95 7.21 4.63
C ALA A 144 15.18 5.93 5.00
N ARG A 145 15.23 5.48 6.27
CA ARG A 145 14.52 4.30 6.77
C ARG A 145 13.16 4.62 7.38
N LEU A 146 12.82 5.90 7.57
CA LEU A 146 11.54 6.30 8.13
C LEU A 146 10.38 5.89 7.21
N THR A 147 9.30 5.41 7.82
CA THR A 147 8.07 5.05 7.12
C THR A 147 6.89 5.86 7.67
N PRO A 148 6.13 6.56 6.82
CA PRO A 148 4.95 7.30 7.27
C PRO A 148 3.74 6.37 7.48
N LEU A 149 3.93 5.04 7.43
CA LEU A 149 2.86 4.05 7.53
C LEU A 149 2.66 3.53 8.97
N GLY A 150 3.48 3.94 9.93
CA GLY A 150 3.30 3.57 11.34
C GLY A 150 2.02 4.19 11.93
N SER A 151 1.32 3.45 12.78
CA SER A 151 0.03 3.84 13.37
C SER A 151 -0.05 3.61 14.88
N GLU A 152 1.02 3.14 15.51
CA GLU A 152 1.05 2.86 16.96
C GLU A 152 0.77 4.11 17.81
N HIS A 153 1.10 5.31 17.31
CA HIS A 153 0.83 6.59 17.96
C HIS A 153 -0.60 7.11 17.73
N LEU A 154 -1.39 6.44 16.90
CA LEU A 154 -2.75 6.84 16.56
C LEU A 154 -3.76 6.01 17.34
N THR A 155 -4.53 6.67 18.19
CA THR A 155 -5.78 6.07 18.69
C THR A 155 -6.78 6.09 17.55
N LEU A 156 -7.07 4.93 16.94
CA LEU A 156 -8.05 4.77 15.85
C LEU A 156 -9.45 4.40 16.35
N THR A 157 -9.58 4.03 17.62
CA THR A 157 -10.84 3.63 18.24
C THR A 157 -11.37 4.71 19.18
N GLY A 158 -12.65 5.05 19.07
CA GLY A 158 -13.31 5.97 19.97
C GLY A 158 -14.42 6.76 19.29
N ARG A 159 -15.12 7.60 20.06
CA ARG A 159 -16.05 8.60 19.52
C ARG A 159 -15.31 9.93 19.44
N TYR A 160 -14.97 10.34 18.23
CA TYR A 160 -14.36 11.65 17.99
C TYR A 160 -15.46 12.68 17.83
N ARG A 161 -15.49 13.67 18.73
CA ARG A 161 -16.27 14.88 18.53
C ARG A 161 -15.35 15.91 17.91
N VAL A 162 -15.45 16.10 16.60
CA VAL A 162 -14.70 17.15 15.91
C VAL A 162 -15.48 18.45 16.09
N ALA A 163 -15.06 19.27 17.06
CA ALA A 163 -15.46 20.66 17.13
C ALA A 163 -14.53 21.45 16.20
N LEU A 164 -15.06 21.98 15.10
CA LEU A 164 -14.32 22.88 14.22
C LEU A 164 -14.15 24.22 14.96
N ASN A 165 -13.04 24.37 15.68
CA ASN A 165 -12.64 25.63 16.29
C ASN A 165 -11.95 26.54 15.25
N ASP A 166 -11.90 27.84 15.50
CA ASP A 166 -11.32 28.81 14.57
C ASP A 166 -9.82 28.56 14.30
N ALA A 167 -9.12 27.89 15.23
CA ALA A 167 -7.73 27.46 15.04
C ALA A 167 -7.57 26.40 13.92
N LEU A 168 -8.58 25.55 13.67
CA LEU A 168 -8.57 24.60 12.55
C LEU A 168 -9.00 25.24 11.22
N ARG A 169 -9.57 26.46 11.24
CA ARG A 169 -9.82 27.25 10.02
C ARG A 169 -8.52 27.84 9.48
N ASP A 170 -7.58 28.12 10.37
CA ASP A 170 -6.24 28.51 9.98
C ASP A 170 -5.46 27.27 9.53
N ARG A 171 -5.33 27.11 8.20
CA ARG A 171 -4.71 25.93 7.57
C ARG A 171 -3.22 25.79 7.88
N THR A 172 -2.63 26.75 8.58
CA THR A 172 -1.22 26.74 9.00
C THR A 172 -1.00 26.33 10.45
N ALA A 173 -2.05 26.20 11.26
CA ALA A 173 -1.92 25.80 12.65
C ALA A 173 -1.75 24.27 12.78
N TYR A 174 -0.61 23.84 13.32
CA TYR A 174 -0.34 22.44 13.61
C TYR A 174 -0.51 22.15 15.10
N ARG A 175 -0.88 20.91 15.45
CA ARG A 175 -0.84 20.42 16.82
C ARG A 175 0.61 20.48 17.32
N GLU A 176 0.78 20.81 18.60
CA GLU A 176 2.08 20.78 19.26
C GLU A 176 2.68 19.37 19.27
N LEU A 177 4.01 19.30 19.21
CA LEU A 177 4.75 18.04 19.29
C LEU A 177 4.71 17.52 20.73
N ASN A 178 4.52 16.20 20.89
CA ASN A 178 4.66 15.55 22.19
C ASN A 178 6.15 15.48 22.56
N THR A 179 6.69 16.55 23.13
CA THR A 179 8.05 16.54 23.68
C THR A 179 8.01 15.89 25.06
N SER A 180 8.86 14.89 25.32
CA SER A 180 8.98 14.32 26.68
C SER A 180 9.73 15.33 27.56
N PRO A 181 9.16 15.80 28.69
CA PRO A 181 9.84 16.76 29.55
C PRO A 181 10.88 16.01 30.39
N GLY A 182 12.14 16.10 29.98
CA GLY A 182 13.28 15.87 30.87
C GLY A 182 13.44 17.05 31.83
N GLY A 183 12.55 17.13 32.82
CA GLY A 183 12.58 18.02 33.98
C GLY A 183 11.42 17.66 34.93
N PRO A 184 11.60 17.56 36.27
CA PRO A 184 10.68 16.83 37.13
C PRO A 184 9.42 17.63 37.50
N THR A 185 8.31 16.89 37.65
CA THR A 185 6.98 17.27 38.20
C THR A 185 6.09 18.09 37.25
N SER A 186 4.83 17.77 36.98
CA SER A 186 3.77 17.20 37.81
C SER A 186 2.75 16.36 36.99
N PRO A 187 1.94 15.50 37.62
CA PRO A 187 1.15 14.48 36.94
C PRO A 187 -0.12 15.09 36.30
N VAL A 188 -0.41 14.71 35.05
CA VAL A 188 -1.68 15.06 34.41
C VAL A 188 -2.76 14.23 35.09
N LEU A 189 -3.59 14.92 35.88
CA LEU A 189 -4.80 14.43 36.53
C LEU A 189 -5.65 13.62 35.54
N ARG A 190 -5.67 12.30 35.71
CA ARG A 190 -6.82 11.49 35.29
C ARG A 190 -7.96 11.82 36.22
N THR A 191 -8.78 12.81 35.85
CA THR A 191 -10.12 12.92 36.43
C THR A 191 -10.98 11.84 35.76
N ASN A 192 -10.88 10.62 36.28
CA ASN A 192 -12.03 9.73 36.28
C ASN A 192 -13.04 10.28 37.26
N SER A 193 -14.32 10.26 36.88
CA SER A 193 -15.48 9.90 37.69
C SER A 193 -16.76 10.49 37.11
N PRO A 194 -17.94 9.94 37.43
CA PRO A 194 -18.31 8.55 37.68
C PRO A 194 -19.22 7.98 36.57
#